data_AF-A0A1K2FMZ6-F1
#
_entry.id   AF-A0A1K2FMZ6-F1
#
_cell.length_a   1.000
_cell.length_b   1.000
_cell.length_c   1.000
_cell.angle_alpha   90.00
_cell.angle_beta   90.00
_cell.angle_gamma   90.00
#
_symmetry.space_group_name_H-M   'P 1'
#
loop_
_entity.id
_entity.type
_entity.pdbx_description
1 polymer ?
#
loop_
_entity_poly.entity_id
_entity_poly.type
_entity_poly.pdbx_seq_one_letter_code
_entity_poly.pdbx_strand_id
1 'polypeptide(L)'
;MLADGRKGRTAFLFSAGDPPPPGTGRELAAAFPLFAKTLDEVCGRLDPYLQLPLKSVMFAAPGTRTSALLDRVPFAGPAVFALQVAQYRLLSGWGVRPDVLFGHAAGRMAAAYAAGVFSLPDACHAVGTLARLLDGAGGDGAPGEVLAAYGRTLATLRPRPPRLPLVSDVTARPVAAETADPGFWLPVAPSRFADAAALLHREGVRTWLELGPEDGLIRALPGCLPPGTSAGSTVAVARDWAVLAADRGEHLGSARA
;
A
#
# COMPACT_ATOMS: atom_id res chain seq x y z
N MET A 1 -1.78 -18.44 -19.65
CA MET A 1 -1.86 -17.89 -21.02
C MET A 1 -3.29 -17.42 -21.23
N LEU A 2 -3.50 -16.17 -21.65
CA LEU A 2 -4.82 -15.65 -22.02
C LEU A 2 -5.28 -16.33 -23.32
N ALA A 3 -6.58 -16.26 -23.64
CA ALA A 3 -7.16 -16.87 -24.84
C ALA A 3 -6.54 -16.36 -26.16
N ASP A 4 -5.84 -15.23 -26.12
CA ASP A 4 -5.11 -14.61 -27.23
C ASP A 4 -3.60 -14.90 -27.22
N GLY A 5 -3.13 -15.82 -26.38
CA GLY A 5 -1.72 -16.21 -26.27
C GLY A 5 -0.85 -15.28 -25.43
N ARG A 6 -1.37 -14.14 -24.94
CA ARG A 6 -0.61 -13.23 -24.07
C ARG A 6 -0.46 -13.80 -22.66
N LYS A 7 0.64 -13.43 -21.99
CA LYS A 7 0.86 -13.75 -20.57
C LYS A 7 0.00 -12.81 -19.72
N GLY A 8 -0.56 -13.35 -18.64
CA GLY A 8 -1.41 -12.56 -17.74
C GLY A 8 -0.56 -11.51 -17.02
N ARG A 9 -1.07 -10.28 -16.92
CA ARG A 9 -0.38 -9.18 -16.23
C ARG A 9 -0.49 -9.34 -14.71
N THR A 10 0.49 -8.80 -14.00
CA THR A 10 0.55 -8.78 -12.54
C THR A 10 0.19 -7.40 -11.99
N ALA A 11 -0.83 -7.33 -11.12
CA ALA A 11 -1.18 -6.13 -10.37
C ALA A 11 -0.70 -6.23 -8.92
N PHE A 12 -0.10 -5.16 -8.41
CA PHE A 12 0.11 -4.99 -6.97
C PHE A 12 -0.94 -4.02 -6.43
N LEU A 13 -1.67 -4.47 -5.43
CA LEU A 13 -2.73 -3.75 -4.74
C LEU A 13 -2.22 -3.34 -3.36
N PHE A 14 -2.12 -2.05 -3.09
CA PHE A 14 -1.81 -1.53 -1.77
C PHE A 14 -3.13 -1.24 -1.05
N SER A 15 -3.49 -2.06 -0.07
CA SER A 15 -4.77 -1.91 0.64
C SER A 15 -4.81 -0.66 1.53
N ALA A 16 -6.01 -0.18 1.80
CA ALA A 16 -6.25 0.52 3.06
C ALA A 16 -6.85 -0.54 3.96
N GLY A 17 -6.22 -0.77 5.09
CA GLY A 17 -6.74 -1.69 6.08
C GLY A 17 -7.13 -0.96 7.35
N ASP A 18 -7.93 -1.68 8.12
CA ASP A 18 -8.04 -1.45 9.55
C ASP A 18 -6.63 -1.42 10.18
N PRO A 19 -6.49 -0.82 11.38
CA PRO A 19 -5.26 -0.93 12.15
C PRO A 19 -4.73 -2.37 12.14
N PRO A 20 -3.45 -2.58 11.79
CA PRO A 20 -2.89 -3.93 11.78
C PRO A 20 -3.01 -4.53 13.20
N PRO A 21 -3.31 -5.83 13.34
CA PRO A 21 -3.14 -6.50 14.62
C PRO A 21 -1.72 -6.30 15.17
N PRO A 22 -1.55 -6.08 16.49
CA PRO A 22 -0.22 -5.99 17.09
C PRO A 22 0.64 -7.22 16.75
N GLY A 23 1.88 -6.98 16.33
CA GLY A 23 2.82 -8.01 15.89
C GLY A 23 2.82 -8.31 14.39
N THR A 24 1.88 -7.75 13.61
CA THR A 24 1.86 -7.90 12.15
C THR A 24 3.22 -7.54 11.53
N GLY A 25 3.78 -8.44 10.73
CA GLY A 25 5.10 -8.28 10.10
C GLY A 25 6.30 -8.74 10.93
N ARG A 26 6.13 -9.18 12.18
CA ARG A 26 7.23 -9.68 13.03
C ARG A 26 7.88 -10.93 12.43
N GLU A 27 7.09 -11.89 11.96
CA GLU A 27 7.59 -13.12 11.37
C GLU A 27 8.37 -12.85 10.07
N LEU A 28 7.85 -11.97 9.22
CA LEU A 28 8.55 -11.47 8.03
C LEU A 28 9.88 -10.81 8.38
N ALA A 29 9.92 -10.00 9.44
CA ALA A 29 11.15 -9.36 9.90
C ALA A 29 12.16 -10.36 10.46
N ALA A 30 11.70 -11.42 11.13
CA ALA A 30 12.57 -12.50 11.62
C ALA A 30 13.13 -13.35 10.46
N ALA A 31 12.32 -13.61 9.43
CA ALA A 31 12.68 -14.46 8.30
C ALA A 31 13.54 -13.74 7.23
N PHE A 32 13.33 -12.43 7.02
CA PHE A 32 13.95 -11.72 5.89
C PHE A 32 14.67 -10.44 6.31
N PRO A 33 16.02 -10.42 6.29
CA PRO A 33 16.81 -9.23 6.62
C PRO A 33 16.49 -7.99 5.77
N LEU A 34 16.15 -8.18 4.49
CA LEU A 34 15.74 -7.07 3.60
C LEU A 34 14.43 -6.42 4.07
N PHE A 35 13.47 -7.22 4.51
CA PHE A 35 12.21 -6.74 5.07
C PHE A 35 12.48 -5.99 6.37
N ALA A 36 13.22 -6.60 7.31
CA ALA A 36 13.56 -5.99 8.60
C ALA A 36 14.25 -4.63 8.43
N LYS A 37 15.29 -4.56 7.60
CA LYS A 37 16.02 -3.32 7.32
C LYS A 37 15.14 -2.25 6.69
N THR A 38 14.25 -2.65 5.77
CA THR A 38 13.31 -1.70 5.16
C THR A 38 12.31 -1.18 6.19
N LEU A 39 11.74 -2.06 7.01
CA LEU A 39 10.82 -1.68 8.07
C LEU A 39 11.47 -0.71 9.05
N ASP A 40 12.72 -0.99 9.46
CA ASP A 40 13.50 -0.09 10.33
C ASP A 40 13.75 1.28 9.70
N GLU A 41 14.10 1.32 8.42
CA GLU A 41 14.29 2.60 7.70
C GLU A 41 13.00 3.42 7.68
N VAL A 42 11.87 2.78 7.34
CA VAL A 42 10.59 3.49 7.20
C VAL A 42 10.07 3.94 8.56
N CYS A 43 10.13 3.08 9.59
CA CYS A 43 9.77 3.46 10.96
C CYS A 43 10.62 4.62 11.46
N GLY A 44 11.96 4.57 11.32
CA GLY A 44 12.84 5.65 11.74
C GLY A 44 12.57 6.99 11.05
N ARG A 45 12.04 6.99 9.82
CA ARG A 45 11.61 8.21 9.12
C ARG A 45 10.25 8.74 9.58
N LEU A 46 9.40 7.87 10.14
CA LEU A 46 8.06 8.21 10.64
C LEU A 46 8.07 8.58 12.12
N ASP A 47 9.04 8.09 12.90
CA ASP A 47 9.19 8.37 14.33
C ASP A 47 9.15 9.87 14.69
N PRO A 48 9.72 10.82 13.91
CA PRO A 48 9.61 12.24 14.21
C PRO A 48 8.18 12.82 14.21
N TYR A 49 7.21 12.10 13.65
CA TYR A 49 5.80 12.50 13.61
C TYR A 49 4.97 11.87 14.72
N LEU A 50 5.57 10.98 15.52
CA LEU A 50 4.87 10.11 16.46
C LEU A 50 5.37 10.33 17.89
N GLN A 51 4.50 10.03 18.85
CA GLN A 51 4.84 10.18 20.27
C GLN A 51 5.76 9.05 20.78
N LEU A 52 5.79 7.91 20.09
CA LEU A 52 6.62 6.75 20.40
C LEU A 52 7.19 6.17 19.10
N PRO A 53 8.34 5.46 19.16
CA PRO A 53 8.88 4.78 17.99
C PRO A 53 7.88 3.78 17.40
N LEU A 54 7.57 3.91 16.11
CA LEU A 54 6.51 3.16 15.43
C LEU A 54 6.71 1.65 15.58
N LYS A 55 7.93 1.17 15.39
CA LYS A 55 8.25 -0.27 15.49
C LYS A 55 8.01 -0.82 16.89
N SER A 56 8.27 -0.03 17.93
CA SER A 56 8.01 -0.41 19.32
C SER A 56 6.51 -0.58 19.59
N VAL A 57 5.68 0.24 18.95
CA VAL A 57 4.22 0.14 19.03
C VAL A 57 3.72 -1.06 18.22
N MET A 58 4.17 -1.21 16.97
CA MET A 58 3.80 -2.32 16.09
C MET A 58 4.12 -3.68 16.72
N PHE A 59 5.26 -3.78 17.41
CA PHE A 59 5.74 -5.03 18.01
C PHE A 59 5.58 -5.06 19.54
N ALA A 60 4.71 -4.24 20.11
CA ALA A 60 4.30 -4.40 21.50
C ALA A 60 3.55 -5.73 21.69
N ALA A 61 3.61 -6.28 22.91
CA ALA A 61 2.84 -7.48 23.23
C ALA A 61 1.33 -7.18 23.13
N PRO A 62 0.51 -8.06 22.52
CA PRO A 62 -0.94 -7.87 22.44
C PRO A 62 -1.58 -7.65 23.81
N GLY A 63 -2.57 -6.76 23.88
CA GLY A 63 -3.27 -6.43 25.13
C GLY A 63 -2.55 -5.43 26.04
N THR A 64 -1.39 -4.91 25.64
CA THR A 64 -0.70 -3.84 26.38
C THR A 64 -1.23 -2.46 26.00
N ARG A 65 -1.03 -1.47 26.88
CA ARG A 65 -1.34 -0.05 26.57
C ARG A 65 -0.59 0.43 25.33
N THR A 66 0.64 -0.03 25.14
CA THR A 66 1.44 0.30 23.97
C THR A 66 0.85 -0.31 22.71
N SER A 67 0.47 -1.60 22.71
CA SER A 67 -0.15 -2.21 21.53
C SER A 67 -1.49 -1.57 21.15
N ALA A 68 -2.26 -1.10 22.13
CA ALA A 68 -3.53 -0.41 21.90
C ALA A 68 -3.36 0.95 21.19
N LEU A 69 -2.13 1.51 21.15
CA LEU A 69 -1.88 2.72 20.37
C LEU A 69 -1.98 2.48 18.86
N LEU A 70 -1.81 1.23 18.41
CA LEU A 70 -1.87 0.88 16.99
C LEU A 70 -3.27 1.12 16.40
N ASP A 71 -4.31 1.02 17.23
CA ASP A 71 -5.70 1.32 16.85
C ASP A 71 -5.98 2.83 16.71
N ARG A 72 -5.04 3.67 17.14
CA ARG A 72 -5.20 5.12 17.05
C ARG A 72 -4.74 5.61 15.69
N VAL A 73 -5.49 6.58 15.16
CA VAL A 73 -5.24 7.25 13.88
C VAL A 73 -3.77 7.63 13.65
N PRO A 74 -3.02 8.15 14.64
CA PRO A 74 -1.63 8.56 14.42
C PRO A 74 -0.70 7.39 14.13
N PHE A 75 -1.00 6.17 14.59
CA PHE A 75 -0.13 5.01 14.41
C PHE A 75 -0.60 4.06 13.31
N ALA A 76 -1.92 3.89 13.14
CA ALA A 76 -2.49 2.95 12.17
C ALA A 76 -1.99 3.19 10.74
N GLY A 77 -2.16 4.41 10.23
CA GLY A 77 -1.75 4.78 8.87
C GLY A 77 -0.24 4.62 8.62
N PRO A 78 0.63 5.17 9.49
CA PRO A 78 2.07 4.94 9.41
C PRO A 78 2.48 3.46 9.47
N ALA A 79 1.84 2.64 10.31
CA ALA A 79 2.12 1.20 10.39
C ALA A 79 1.75 0.46 9.10
N VAL A 80 0.57 0.74 8.53
CA VAL A 80 0.14 0.18 7.23
C VAL A 80 1.12 0.56 6.13
N PHE A 81 1.50 1.84 6.03
CA PHE A 81 2.47 2.31 5.05
C PHE A 81 3.84 1.61 5.20
N ALA A 82 4.34 1.48 6.44
CA ALA A 82 5.62 0.84 6.72
C ALA A 82 5.62 -0.64 6.31
N LEU A 83 4.55 -1.38 6.61
CA LEU A 83 4.36 -2.76 6.18
C LEU A 83 4.34 -2.87 4.65
N GLN A 84 3.56 -2.03 3.99
CA GLN A 84 3.42 -2.03 2.53
C GLN A 84 4.74 -1.78 1.80
N VAL A 85 5.51 -0.79 2.25
CA VAL A 85 6.82 -0.48 1.67
C VAL A 85 7.80 -1.63 1.90
N ALA A 86 7.81 -2.23 3.10
CA ALA A 86 8.67 -3.37 3.41
C ALA A 86 8.33 -4.61 2.57
N GLN A 87 7.04 -4.91 2.40
CA GLN A 87 6.57 -6.01 1.54
C GLN A 87 6.92 -5.75 0.07
N TYR A 88 6.71 -4.52 -0.42
CA TYR A 88 7.03 -4.14 -1.80
C TYR A 88 8.52 -4.31 -2.10
N ARG A 89 9.40 -3.83 -1.19
CA ARG A 89 10.85 -3.98 -1.37
C ARG A 89 11.29 -5.44 -1.26
N LEU A 90 10.67 -6.24 -0.39
CA LEU A 90 10.96 -7.67 -0.30
C LEU A 90 10.65 -8.39 -1.61
N LEU A 91 9.42 -8.26 -2.12
CA LEU A 91 9.00 -8.83 -3.40
C LEU A 91 9.86 -8.33 -4.56
N SER A 92 10.18 -7.04 -4.57
CA SER A 92 11.06 -6.46 -5.58
C SER A 92 12.49 -7.01 -5.50
N GLY A 93 12.98 -7.27 -4.29
CA GLY A 93 14.28 -7.92 -4.05
C GLY A 93 14.33 -9.37 -4.54
N TRP A 94 13.19 -10.06 -4.56
CA TRP A 94 13.05 -11.40 -5.15
C TRP A 94 12.89 -11.39 -6.67
N GLY A 95 12.75 -10.23 -7.29
CA GLY A 95 12.56 -10.11 -8.74
C GLY A 95 11.08 -10.16 -9.19
N VAL A 96 10.13 -10.25 -8.26
CA VAL A 96 8.70 -10.09 -8.56
C VAL A 96 8.47 -8.63 -8.97
N ARG A 97 7.83 -8.43 -10.13
CA ARG A 97 7.61 -7.09 -10.71
C ARG A 97 6.13 -6.92 -11.07
N PRO A 98 5.49 -5.82 -10.67
CA PRO A 98 4.15 -5.49 -11.15
C PRO A 98 4.20 -4.92 -12.56
N ASP A 99 3.17 -5.24 -13.35
CA ASP A 99 2.84 -4.53 -14.60
C ASP A 99 1.94 -3.32 -14.36
N VAL A 100 1.31 -3.25 -13.19
CA VAL A 100 0.44 -2.14 -12.78
C VAL A 100 0.30 -2.10 -11.25
N LEU A 101 0.18 -0.89 -10.74
CA LEU A 101 -0.02 -0.59 -9.33
C LEU A 101 -1.41 0.01 -9.11
N PHE A 102 -2.00 -0.29 -7.97
CA PHE A 102 -3.22 0.33 -7.47
C PHE A 102 -3.08 0.53 -5.96
N GLY A 103 -3.41 1.72 -5.45
CA GLY A 103 -3.45 1.97 -4.01
C GLY A 103 -4.83 2.41 -3.59
N HIS A 104 -5.43 1.71 -2.63
CA HIS A 104 -6.73 2.01 -2.05
C HIS A 104 -6.56 2.95 -0.86
N ALA A 105 -7.21 4.12 -0.88
CA ALA A 105 -7.23 5.11 0.20
C ALA A 105 -5.84 5.36 0.85
N ALA A 106 -5.59 4.90 2.07
CA ALA A 106 -4.29 5.08 2.75
C ALA A 106 -3.12 4.42 1.98
N GLY A 107 -3.38 3.33 1.24
CA GLY A 107 -2.41 2.64 0.39
C GLY A 107 -1.95 3.45 -0.84
N ARG A 108 -2.63 4.56 -1.17
CA ARG A 108 -2.26 5.44 -2.29
C ARG A 108 -0.81 5.94 -2.18
N MET A 109 -0.34 6.22 -0.96
CA MET A 109 1.02 6.74 -0.77
C MET A 109 2.10 5.67 -0.94
N ALA A 110 1.83 4.45 -0.50
CA ALA A 110 2.72 3.33 -0.76
C ALA A 110 2.78 3.01 -2.28
N ALA A 111 1.63 3.04 -2.96
CA ALA A 111 1.56 2.86 -4.41
C ALA A 111 2.31 3.96 -5.18
N ALA A 112 2.18 5.22 -4.76
CA ALA A 112 2.90 6.35 -5.35
C ALA A 112 4.42 6.24 -5.17
N TYR A 113 4.86 5.82 -3.98
CA TYR A 113 6.26 5.51 -3.71
C TYR A 113 6.76 4.37 -4.62
N ALA A 114 6.03 3.27 -4.69
CA ALA A 114 6.37 2.12 -5.53
C ALA A 114 6.41 2.49 -7.03
N ALA A 115 5.52 3.36 -7.48
CA ALA A 115 5.51 3.91 -8.84
C ALA A 115 6.67 4.87 -9.11
N GLY A 116 7.44 5.28 -8.09
CA GLY A 116 8.53 6.23 -8.19
C GLY A 116 8.10 7.70 -8.22
N VAL A 117 6.80 7.98 -8.01
CA VAL A 117 6.28 9.36 -7.97
C VAL A 117 6.94 10.12 -6.83
N PHE A 118 6.91 9.58 -5.62
CA PHE A 118 7.57 10.18 -4.47
C PHE A 118 8.85 9.45 -4.09
N SER A 119 9.82 10.19 -3.56
CA SER A 119 10.94 9.58 -2.83
C SER A 119 10.42 8.95 -1.53
N LEU A 120 11.19 8.03 -0.92
CA LEU A 120 10.80 7.50 0.39
C LEU A 120 10.68 8.62 1.45
N PRO A 121 11.63 9.56 1.57
CA PRO A 121 11.49 10.70 2.48
C PRO A 121 10.20 11.51 2.26
N ASP A 122 9.85 11.82 1.01
CA ASP A 122 8.63 12.58 0.70
C ASP A 122 7.36 11.82 1.07
N ALA A 123 7.31 10.52 0.76
CA ALA A 123 6.17 9.68 1.11
C ALA A 123 6.02 9.54 2.63
N CYS A 124 7.12 9.37 3.37
CA CYS A 124 7.10 9.39 4.84
C CYS A 124 6.65 10.75 5.39
N HIS A 125 7.10 11.86 4.79
CA HIS A 125 6.69 13.21 5.18
C HIS A 125 5.19 13.42 5.00
N ALA A 126 4.63 12.98 3.87
CA ALA A 126 3.20 13.03 3.61
C ALA A 126 2.40 12.21 4.65
N VAL A 127 2.75 10.93 4.81
CA VAL A 127 2.04 10.02 5.72
C VAL A 127 2.15 10.46 7.17
N GLY A 128 3.35 10.81 7.64
CA GLY A 128 3.57 11.27 9.01
C GLY A 128 2.88 12.59 9.31
N THR A 129 2.86 13.53 8.36
CA THR A 129 2.16 14.81 8.55
C THR A 129 0.65 14.62 8.59
N LEU A 130 0.09 13.78 7.73
CA LEU A 130 -1.35 13.46 7.78
C LEU A 130 -1.72 12.83 9.13
N ALA A 131 -0.94 11.86 9.61
CA ALA A 131 -1.14 11.24 10.91
C ALA A 131 -1.15 12.27 12.06
N ARG A 132 -0.20 13.21 12.06
CA ARG A 132 -0.12 14.29 13.06
C ARG A 132 -1.28 15.27 12.96
N LEU A 133 -1.71 15.63 11.76
CA LEU A 133 -2.84 16.54 11.55
C LEU A 133 -4.15 15.92 12.02
N LEU A 134 -4.34 14.63 11.76
CA LEU A 134 -5.52 13.88 12.22
C LEU A 134 -5.52 13.69 13.75
N ASP A 135 -4.35 13.51 14.37
CA ASP A 135 -4.22 13.47 15.84
C ASP A 135 -4.68 14.80 16.49
N GLY A 136 -4.17 15.91 15.96
CA GLY A 136 -4.41 17.25 16.52
C GLY A 136 -5.81 17.81 16.27
N ALA A 137 -6.53 17.30 15.27
CA ALA A 137 -7.88 17.75 14.94
C ALA A 137 -8.93 17.34 15.99
N GLY A 138 -8.69 16.27 16.76
CA GLY A 138 -9.69 15.72 17.67
C GLY A 138 -10.99 15.30 16.94
N GLY A 139 -12.06 15.04 17.69
CA GLY A 139 -13.38 14.71 17.12
C GLY A 139 -14.12 15.89 16.49
N ASP A 140 -13.72 17.12 16.83
CA ASP A 140 -14.43 18.37 16.48
C ASP A 140 -13.72 19.19 15.39
N GLY A 141 -12.51 18.80 14.96
CA GLY A 141 -11.77 19.49 13.91
C GLY A 141 -12.49 19.39 12.58
N ALA A 142 -12.79 20.55 11.96
CA ALA A 142 -13.46 20.59 10.68
C ALA A 142 -12.59 19.85 9.63
N PRO A 143 -13.12 18.80 8.97
CA PRO A 143 -12.36 18.01 8.00
C PRO A 143 -11.66 18.85 6.91
N GLY A 144 -12.22 20.02 6.57
CA GLY A 144 -11.64 20.97 5.61
C GLY A 144 -10.31 21.58 6.05
N GLU A 145 -10.10 21.85 7.35
CA GLU A 145 -8.85 22.46 7.83
C GLU A 145 -7.68 21.48 7.76
N VAL A 146 -7.93 20.21 8.15
CA VAL A 146 -6.98 19.11 8.02
C VAL A 146 -6.58 18.92 6.56
N LEU A 147 -7.56 18.87 5.64
CA LEU A 147 -7.29 18.72 4.21
C LEU A 147 -6.51 19.91 3.64
N ALA A 148 -6.83 21.14 4.04
CA ALA A 148 -6.09 22.32 3.60
C ALA A 148 -4.64 22.30 4.10
N ALA A 149 -4.41 21.92 5.36
CA ALA A 149 -3.07 21.77 5.93
C ALA A 149 -2.28 20.64 5.27
N TYR A 150 -2.94 19.53 4.97
CA TYR A 150 -2.32 18.42 4.26
C TYR A 150 -1.98 18.80 2.82
N GLY A 151 -2.86 19.53 2.12
CA GLY A 151 -2.60 20.06 0.78
C GLY A 151 -1.36 20.97 0.72
N ARG A 152 -1.17 21.83 1.74
CA ARG A 152 0.07 22.63 1.87
C ARG A 152 1.31 21.75 2.03
N THR A 153 1.21 20.66 2.77
CA THR A 153 2.31 19.68 2.92
C THR A 153 2.63 19.03 1.58
N LEU A 154 1.62 18.53 0.87
CA LEU A 154 1.77 17.90 -0.45
C LEU A 154 2.40 18.86 -1.48
N ALA A 155 2.09 20.16 -1.41
CA ALA A 155 2.69 21.18 -2.27
C ALA A 155 4.19 21.41 -2.02
N THR A 156 4.73 20.97 -0.88
CA THR A 156 6.18 21.02 -0.61
C THR A 156 6.95 19.85 -1.20
N LEU A 157 6.26 18.78 -1.63
CA LEU A 157 6.89 17.56 -2.15
C LEU A 157 7.42 17.75 -3.57
N ARG A 158 8.18 16.76 -4.05
CA ARG A 158 8.75 16.74 -5.42
C ARG A 158 8.28 15.50 -6.19
N PRO A 159 7.03 15.45 -6.64
CA PRO A 159 6.54 14.33 -7.43
C PRO A 159 7.28 14.23 -8.76
N ARG A 160 7.44 12.99 -9.24
CA ARG A 160 7.98 12.65 -10.55
C ARG A 160 6.93 11.89 -11.35
N PRO A 161 7.01 11.89 -12.70
CA PRO A 161 6.17 11.01 -13.49
C PRO A 161 6.30 9.55 -13.04
N PRO A 162 5.19 8.80 -12.95
CA PRO A 162 5.22 7.40 -12.53
C PRO A 162 6.05 6.58 -13.52
N ARG A 163 6.96 5.78 -12.99
CA ARG A 163 7.83 4.86 -13.75
C ARG A 163 7.20 3.49 -13.95
N LEU A 164 6.20 3.16 -13.15
CA LEU A 164 5.36 1.98 -13.29
C LEU A 164 3.92 2.43 -13.52
N PRO A 165 3.13 1.73 -14.37
CA PRO A 165 1.73 2.05 -14.55
C PRO A 165 0.99 2.08 -13.21
N LEU A 166 0.24 3.15 -12.97
CA LEU A 166 -0.52 3.37 -11.73
C LEU A 166 -1.96 3.66 -12.11
N VAL A 167 -2.91 3.06 -11.40
CA VAL A 167 -4.35 3.34 -11.53
C VAL A 167 -4.83 4.09 -10.30
N SER A 168 -5.56 5.19 -10.51
CA SER A 168 -6.18 5.98 -9.45
C SER A 168 -7.34 5.22 -8.81
N ASP A 169 -7.42 5.22 -7.47
CA ASP A 169 -8.61 4.70 -6.79
C ASP A 169 -9.85 5.57 -7.01
N VAL A 170 -9.68 6.88 -7.22
CA VAL A 170 -10.80 7.82 -7.31
C VAL A 170 -11.44 7.82 -8.70
N THR A 171 -10.63 7.70 -9.74
CA THR A 171 -11.12 7.77 -11.13
C THR A 171 -11.21 6.40 -11.81
N ALA A 172 -10.60 5.36 -11.22
CA ALA A 172 -10.44 4.05 -11.81
C ALA A 172 -9.80 4.09 -13.21
N ARG A 173 -8.86 5.03 -13.43
CA ARG A 173 -8.14 5.22 -14.70
C ARG A 173 -6.62 5.23 -14.49
N PRO A 174 -5.84 4.85 -15.51
CA PRO A 174 -4.39 5.06 -15.50
C PRO A 174 -4.05 6.54 -15.28
N VAL A 175 -3.00 6.80 -14.50
CA VAL A 175 -2.55 8.17 -14.22
C VAL A 175 -1.14 8.45 -14.74
N ALA A 176 -0.87 9.70 -15.09
CA ALA A 176 0.41 10.18 -15.58
C ALA A 176 0.76 11.56 -15.01
N ALA A 177 0.59 12.62 -15.80
CA ALA A 177 1.04 13.98 -15.46
C ALA A 177 0.29 14.59 -14.27
N GLU A 178 -0.96 14.19 -14.04
CA GLU A 178 -1.79 14.65 -12.92
C GLU A 178 -1.21 14.25 -11.55
N THR A 179 -0.31 13.26 -11.50
CA THR A 179 0.40 12.89 -10.26
C THR A 179 1.32 13.99 -9.74
N ALA A 180 1.64 15.00 -10.57
CA ALA A 180 2.40 16.17 -10.17
C ALA A 180 1.57 17.18 -9.36
N ASP A 181 0.24 17.12 -9.44
CA ASP A 181 -0.65 18.03 -8.71
C ASP A 181 -0.81 17.57 -7.24
N PRO A 182 -0.48 18.42 -6.25
CA PRO A 182 -0.77 18.13 -4.84
C PRO A 182 -2.24 17.80 -4.58
N GLY A 183 -3.18 18.48 -5.27
CA GLY A 183 -4.61 18.27 -5.14
C GLY A 183 -5.06 16.87 -5.54
N PHE A 184 -4.34 16.22 -6.47
CA PHE A 184 -4.61 14.85 -6.86
C PHE A 184 -4.50 13.91 -5.65
N TRP A 185 -3.54 14.12 -4.75
CA TRP A 185 -3.24 13.23 -3.63
C TRP A 185 -4.11 13.46 -2.39
N LEU A 186 -5.02 14.43 -2.41
CA LEU A 186 -5.95 14.64 -1.32
C LEU A 186 -6.98 13.50 -1.23
N PRO A 187 -7.34 13.03 -0.02
CA PRO A 187 -8.34 11.99 0.18
C PRO A 187 -9.76 12.58 0.22
N VAL A 188 -10.19 13.18 -0.89
CA VAL A 188 -11.46 13.94 -0.99
C VAL A 188 -12.64 13.15 -1.59
N ALA A 189 -12.40 11.94 -2.06
CA ALA A 189 -13.40 11.14 -2.77
C ALA A 189 -13.30 9.66 -2.37
N PRO A 190 -14.43 8.92 -2.43
CA PRO A 190 -14.43 7.49 -2.16
C PRO A 190 -13.70 6.72 -3.25
N SER A 191 -13.12 5.59 -2.87
CA SER A 191 -12.44 4.69 -3.80
C SER A 191 -13.43 3.92 -4.68
N ARG A 192 -13.07 3.77 -5.95
CA ARG A 192 -13.74 3.00 -7.00
C ARG A 192 -12.98 1.71 -7.32
N PHE A 193 -12.67 0.93 -6.29
CA PHE A 193 -11.90 -0.31 -6.45
C PHE A 193 -12.57 -1.30 -7.41
N ALA A 194 -13.90 -1.45 -7.34
CA ALA A 194 -14.63 -2.34 -8.25
C ALA A 194 -14.43 -1.98 -9.73
N ASP A 195 -14.52 -0.69 -10.07
CA ASP A 195 -14.30 -0.20 -11.42
C ASP A 195 -12.84 -0.41 -11.86
N ALA A 196 -11.88 -0.13 -10.97
CA ALA A 196 -10.46 -0.34 -11.25
C ALA A 196 -10.13 -1.82 -11.45
N ALA A 197 -10.66 -2.72 -10.61
CA ALA A 197 -10.50 -4.16 -10.74
C ALA A 197 -11.09 -4.69 -12.06
N ALA A 198 -12.31 -4.25 -12.42
CA ALA A 198 -12.93 -4.61 -13.69
C ALA A 198 -12.12 -4.11 -14.89
N LEU A 199 -11.57 -2.89 -14.84
CA LEU A 199 -10.66 -2.37 -15.87
C LEU A 199 -9.40 -3.23 -15.96
N LEU A 200 -8.69 -3.42 -14.86
CA LEU A 200 -7.44 -4.17 -14.81
C LEU A 200 -7.62 -5.61 -15.32
N HIS A 201 -8.74 -6.25 -14.96
CA HIS A 201 -9.08 -7.57 -15.47
C HIS A 201 -9.30 -7.57 -16.98
N ARG A 202 -10.02 -6.59 -17.55
CA ARG A 202 -10.17 -6.46 -19.00
C ARG A 202 -8.83 -6.22 -19.70
N GLU A 203 -7.93 -5.47 -19.07
CA GLU A 203 -6.56 -5.19 -19.53
C GLU A 203 -5.60 -6.39 -19.38
N GLY A 204 -6.10 -7.56 -18.99
CA GLY A 204 -5.34 -8.81 -18.96
C GLY A 204 -4.66 -9.12 -17.63
N VAL A 205 -4.95 -8.40 -16.54
CA VAL A 205 -4.43 -8.76 -15.21
C VAL A 205 -5.02 -10.09 -14.74
N ARG A 206 -4.16 -11.06 -14.44
CA ARG A 206 -4.53 -12.40 -13.94
C ARG A 206 -3.76 -12.83 -12.71
N THR A 207 -2.80 -12.03 -12.26
CA THR A 207 -2.08 -12.25 -11.01
C THR A 207 -2.21 -11.00 -10.16
N TRP A 208 -2.74 -11.15 -8.94
CA TRP A 208 -3.05 -10.04 -8.04
C TRP A 208 -2.31 -10.27 -6.72
N LEU A 209 -1.45 -9.33 -6.34
CA LEU A 209 -0.75 -9.36 -5.06
C LEU A 209 -1.26 -8.20 -4.22
N GLU A 210 -1.80 -8.48 -3.05
CA GLU A 210 -2.16 -7.46 -2.06
C GLU A 210 -1.05 -7.30 -1.03
N LEU A 211 -0.64 -6.03 -0.87
CA LEU A 211 0.37 -5.58 0.06
C LEU A 211 -0.31 -4.76 1.17
N GLY A 212 -0.01 -5.11 2.41
CA GLY A 212 -0.65 -4.54 3.57
C GLY A 212 -0.75 -5.56 4.71
N PRO A 213 -1.49 -5.25 5.78
CA PRO A 213 -1.64 -6.14 6.92
C PRO A 213 -2.69 -7.24 6.72
N GLU A 214 -3.46 -7.20 5.63
CA GLU A 214 -4.68 -8.00 5.45
C GLU A 214 -4.85 -8.44 3.98
N ASP A 215 -6.01 -9.06 3.70
CA ASP A 215 -6.38 -9.64 2.39
C ASP A 215 -7.74 -9.13 1.87
N GLY A 216 -8.17 -7.94 2.30
CA GLY A 216 -9.49 -7.37 2.04
C GLY A 216 -9.78 -7.10 0.56
N LEU A 217 -8.81 -6.55 -0.19
CA LEU A 217 -8.99 -6.28 -1.63
C LEU A 217 -9.07 -7.59 -2.43
N ILE A 218 -8.26 -8.58 -2.09
CA ILE A 218 -8.32 -9.91 -2.70
C ILE A 218 -9.65 -10.60 -2.41
N ARG A 219 -10.19 -10.47 -1.19
CA ARG A 219 -11.52 -11.01 -0.84
C ARG A 219 -12.65 -10.32 -1.57
N ALA A 220 -12.54 -9.00 -1.81
CA ALA A 220 -13.53 -8.24 -2.55
C ALA A 220 -13.48 -8.48 -4.08
N LEU A 221 -12.34 -8.94 -4.59
CA LEU A 221 -12.07 -9.08 -6.02
C LEU A 221 -13.14 -9.88 -6.79
N PRO A 222 -13.63 -11.06 -6.33
CA PRO A 222 -14.64 -11.82 -7.07
C PRO A 222 -15.94 -11.03 -7.33
N GLY A 223 -16.35 -10.17 -6.40
CA GLY A 223 -17.54 -9.32 -6.56
C GLY A 223 -17.32 -8.14 -7.51
N CYS A 224 -16.08 -7.85 -7.89
CA CYS A 224 -15.71 -6.76 -8.78
C CYS A 224 -15.54 -7.21 -10.24
N LEU A 225 -15.45 -8.52 -10.48
CA LEU A 225 -15.18 -9.08 -11.80
C LEU A 225 -16.48 -9.52 -12.51
N PRO A 226 -16.48 -9.59 -13.86
CA PRO A 226 -17.65 -10.09 -14.58
C PRO A 226 -18.07 -11.49 -14.12
N PRO A 227 -19.38 -11.77 -14.00
CA PRO A 227 -19.86 -13.09 -13.59
C PRO A 227 -19.28 -14.22 -14.45
N GLY A 228 -18.90 -15.33 -13.81
CA GLY A 228 -18.32 -16.49 -14.49
C GLY A 228 -16.85 -16.33 -14.91
N THR A 229 -16.20 -15.21 -14.58
CA THR A 229 -14.75 -15.04 -14.80
C THR A 229 -13.95 -15.39 -13.55
N SER A 230 -12.75 -15.94 -13.76
CA SER A 230 -11.80 -16.17 -12.68
C SER A 230 -10.86 -14.97 -12.55
N ALA A 231 -10.57 -14.55 -11.32
CA ALA A 231 -9.52 -13.57 -11.03
C ALA A 231 -8.12 -14.04 -11.50
N GLY A 232 -7.93 -15.35 -11.65
CA GLY A 232 -6.62 -15.96 -11.81
C GLY A 232 -5.96 -16.18 -10.45
N SER A 233 -4.64 -15.95 -10.36
CA SER A 233 -3.87 -16.12 -9.13
C SER A 233 -4.03 -14.91 -8.22
N THR A 234 -4.37 -15.14 -6.96
CA THR A 234 -4.49 -14.11 -5.93
C THR A 234 -3.59 -14.44 -4.75
N VAL A 235 -2.91 -13.43 -4.23
CA VAL A 235 -1.95 -13.55 -3.13
C VAL A 235 -2.14 -12.35 -2.22
N ALA A 236 -2.26 -12.59 -0.92
CA ALA A 236 -2.15 -11.54 0.09
C ALA A 236 -0.86 -11.77 0.88
N VAL A 237 0.08 -10.83 0.80
CA VAL A 237 1.42 -11.04 1.40
C VAL A 237 1.33 -11.28 2.91
N ALA A 238 0.40 -10.62 3.61
CA ALA A 238 0.18 -10.84 5.04
C ALA A 238 -0.11 -12.30 5.40
N ARG A 239 -0.81 -13.03 4.52
CA ARG A 239 -1.26 -14.42 4.73
C ARG A 239 -0.33 -15.44 4.07
N ASP A 240 0.10 -15.15 2.85
CA ASP A 240 0.71 -16.15 1.95
C ASP A 240 2.25 -16.05 1.88
N TRP A 241 2.89 -15.18 2.67
CA TRP A 241 4.33 -14.93 2.56
C TRP A 241 5.21 -16.18 2.69
N ALA A 242 4.80 -17.16 3.50
CA ALA A 242 5.56 -18.40 3.66
C ALA A 242 5.58 -19.23 2.37
N VAL A 243 4.46 -19.24 1.63
CA VAL A 243 4.36 -19.87 0.30
C VAL A 243 5.20 -19.10 -0.71
N LEU A 244 5.11 -17.76 -0.69
CA LEU A 244 5.93 -16.90 -1.56
C LEU A 244 7.43 -17.07 -1.30
N ALA A 245 7.82 -17.33 -0.06
CA ALA A 245 9.22 -17.49 0.31
C ALA A 245 9.83 -18.80 -0.18
N ALA A 246 9.03 -19.87 -0.30
CA ALA A 246 9.51 -21.20 -0.66
C ALA A 246 10.22 -21.24 -2.03
N ASP A 247 9.73 -20.44 -2.97
CA ASP A 247 10.30 -20.29 -4.31
C ASP A 247 10.62 -18.83 -4.67
N ARG A 248 10.64 -17.94 -3.66
CA ARG A 248 10.83 -16.49 -3.85
C ARG A 248 9.84 -15.86 -4.85
N GLY A 249 8.65 -16.43 -5.02
CA GLY A 249 7.64 -15.96 -5.94
C GLY A 249 7.91 -16.34 -7.40
N GLU A 250 8.79 -17.30 -7.68
CA GLU A 250 9.04 -17.81 -9.03
C GLU A 250 7.76 -18.32 -9.70
N HIS A 251 6.85 -18.96 -8.97
CA HIS A 251 5.54 -19.38 -9.48
C HIS A 251 4.69 -18.21 -9.98
N LEU A 252 4.83 -17.02 -9.37
CA LEU A 252 4.16 -15.79 -9.84
C LEU A 252 4.79 -15.26 -11.13
N GLY A 253 6.03 -15.63 -11.39
CA GLY A 253 6.83 -15.26 -12.55
C GLY A 253 7.01 -16.38 -13.58
N SER A 254 6.33 -17.53 -13.48
CA SER A 254 6.44 -18.69 -14.39
C SER A 254 5.78 -18.42 -15.76
N ALA A 255 6.27 -17.37 -16.41
CA ALA A 255 6.14 -17.07 -17.81
C ALA A 255 7.24 -16.08 -18.24
N ARG A 256 8.48 -16.21 -17.76
CA ARG A 256 9.64 -15.49 -18.34
C ARG A 256 10.76 -16.49 -18.63
N ALA A 257 10.59 -17.21 -19.73
CA ALA A 257 11.72 -17.62 -20.58
C ALA A 257 12.07 -16.44 -21.48
#